data_AF-A0A2P4S8K3-F1
#
_entry.id   AF-A0A2P4S8K3-F1
#
_cell.length_a   1.000
_cell.length_b   1.000
_cell.length_c   1.000
_cell.angle_alpha   90.00
_cell.angle_beta   90.00
_cell.angle_gamma   90.00
#
_symmetry.space_group_name_H-M   'P 1'
#
loop_
_entity.id
_entity.type
_entity.pdbx_description
1 polymer ?
#
loop_
_entity_poly.entity_id
_entity_poly.type
_entity_poly.pdbx_seq_one_letter_code
_entity_poly.pdbx_strand_id
1 'polypeptide(L)'
;FFCVADRVKVYTNQNKTRTFVGLEVSTGHFQLLELVSEVDKVMEEYDLPVFYKDPSFHISMAWCVGDLRGSLEGQCLQELQDIVDRFEDSARILRVQWEQIRCKSGNKFFSFPL
;
A
#
# COMPACT_ATOMS: atom_id res chain seq x y z
N PHE A 1 -4.50 -4.49 -14.83
CA PHE A 1 -4.07 -3.09 -15.04
C PHE A 1 -2.67 -2.90 -14.44
N PHE A 2 -2.05 -1.73 -14.63
CA PHE A 2 -0.74 -1.42 -14.05
C PHE A 2 -0.84 -0.32 -13.00
N CYS A 3 -0.05 -0.43 -11.95
CA CYS A 3 0.19 0.65 -10.99
C CYS A 3 1.64 1.07 -11.02
N VAL A 4 1.91 2.32 -10.63
CA VAL A 4 3.26 2.78 -10.28
C VAL A 4 3.26 3.12 -8.79
N ALA A 5 4.20 2.56 -8.04
CA ALA A 5 4.39 2.84 -6.63
C ALA A 5 5.82 3.34 -6.39
N ASP A 6 6.01 4.65 -6.37
CA ASP A 6 7.33 5.31 -6.43
C ASP A 6 7.51 6.42 -5.39
N ARG A 7 6.50 6.67 -4.54
CA ARG A 7 6.56 7.69 -3.49
C ARG A 7 6.84 7.04 -2.14
N VAL A 8 8.01 7.29 -1.58
CA VAL A 8 8.35 6.81 -0.22
C VAL A 8 7.51 7.58 0.79
N LYS A 9 6.83 6.86 1.67
CA LYS A 9 5.97 7.44 2.70
C LYS A 9 6.07 6.65 4.00
N VAL A 10 5.98 7.37 5.12
CA VAL A 10 5.94 6.79 6.46
C VAL A 10 4.49 6.65 6.90
N TYR A 11 4.12 5.46 7.35
CA TYR A 11 2.79 5.14 7.84
C TYR A 11 2.85 4.66 9.29
N THR A 12 1.76 4.83 10.01
CA THR A 12 1.54 4.15 11.30
C THR A 12 0.23 3.41 11.27
N ASN A 13 0.13 2.30 12.01
CA ASN A 13 -1.17 1.75 12.30
C ASN A 13 -1.98 2.71 13.20
N GLN A 14 -3.29 2.52 13.27
CA GLN A 14 -4.21 3.44 13.94
C GLN A 14 -3.85 3.73 15.40
N ASN A 15 -3.36 2.73 16.13
CA ASN A 15 -2.95 2.87 17.53
C ASN A 15 -1.48 3.27 17.72
N LYS A 16 -0.76 3.56 16.62
CA LYS A 16 0.65 4.02 16.61
C LYS A 16 1.62 3.08 17.34
N THR A 17 1.30 1.78 17.34
CA THR A 17 2.19 0.75 17.91
C THR A 17 3.16 0.19 16.88
N ARG A 18 2.97 0.54 15.59
CA ARG A 18 3.83 0.14 14.48
C ARG A 18 4.03 1.31 13.54
N THR A 19 5.26 1.46 13.05
CA THR A 19 5.61 2.36 11.95
C THR A 19 6.06 1.53 10.75
N PHE A 20 5.70 1.98 9.55
CA PHE A 20 6.00 1.34 8.29
C PHE A 20 6.66 2.36 7.35
N VAL A 21 7.62 1.89 6.55
CA VAL A 21 8.07 2.59 5.36
C VAL A 21 7.47 1.87 4.16
N GLY A 22 6.81 2.60 3.28
CA GLY A 22 6.17 2.03 2.11
C GLY A 22 6.31 2.90 0.86
N LEU A 23 5.97 2.30 -0.27
CA LEU A 23 5.87 2.96 -1.57
C LEU A 23 4.40 3.20 -1.89
N GLU A 24 3.97 4.46 -1.86
CA GLU A 24 2.62 4.89 -2.21
C GLU A 24 2.40 4.82 -3.72
N VAL A 25 1.21 4.34 -4.10
CA VAL A 25 0.77 4.25 -5.49
C VAL A 25 0.47 5.64 -6.04
N SER A 26 1.25 6.07 -7.02
CA SER A 26 1.09 7.36 -7.71
C SER A 26 0.27 7.25 -9.01
N THR A 27 0.33 6.09 -9.68
CA THR A 27 -0.46 5.78 -10.89
C THR A 27 -1.24 4.49 -10.69
N GLY A 28 -2.47 4.44 -11.17
CA GLY A 28 -3.35 3.27 -11.03
C GLY A 28 -4.29 3.33 -9.81
N HIS A 29 -4.32 4.46 -9.10
CA HIS A 29 -5.15 4.67 -7.92
C HIS A 29 -6.64 4.47 -8.20
N PHE A 30 -7.15 5.00 -9.32
CA PHE A 30 -8.55 4.87 -9.70
C PHE A 30 -8.97 3.40 -9.91
N GLN A 31 -8.14 2.60 -10.57
CA GLN A 31 -8.41 1.17 -10.77
C GLN A 31 -8.44 0.39 -9.45
N LEU A 32 -7.60 0.78 -8.48
CA LEU A 32 -7.65 0.21 -7.13
C LEU A 32 -8.92 0.60 -6.39
N LEU A 33 -9.41 1.84 -6.56
CA LEU A 33 -10.71 2.25 -6.01
C LEU A 33 -11.87 1.46 -6.63
N GLU A 34 -11.84 1.18 -7.94
CA GLU A 34 -12.86 0.32 -8.58
C GLU A 34 -12.86 -1.08 -7.96
N LEU A 35 -11.69 -1.69 -7.78
CA LEU A 35 -11.59 -2.98 -7.08
C LEU A 35 -12.10 -2.91 -5.64
N VAL A 36 -11.73 -1.87 -4.89
CA VAL A 36 -12.21 -1.67 -3.52
C VAL A 36 -13.72 -1.52 -3.48
N SER A 37 -14.33 -0.84 -4.45
CA SER A 37 -15.79 -0.68 -4.48
C SER A 37 -16.52 -2.00 -4.67
N GLU A 38 -15.96 -2.95 -5.42
CA GLU A 38 -16.51 -4.30 -5.52
C GLU A 38 -16.27 -5.11 -4.25
N VAL A 39 -15.12 -4.93 -3.59
CA VAL A 39 -14.86 -5.56 -2.28
C VAL A 39 -15.80 -5.02 -1.21
N ASP A 40 -16.04 -3.71 -1.17
CA ASP A 40 -16.89 -3.05 -0.18
C ASP A 40 -18.33 -3.56 -0.23
N LYS A 41 -18.89 -3.81 -1.43
CA LYS A 41 -20.21 -4.47 -1.58
C LYS A 41 -20.25 -5.82 -0.85
N VAL A 42 -19.21 -6.63 -0.99
CA VAL A 42 -19.12 -7.93 -0.30
C VAL A 42 -18.93 -7.74 1.20
N MET A 43 -18.21 -6.72 1.64
CA MET A 43 -18.08 -6.40 3.07
C MET A 43 -19.44 -6.03 3.66
N GLU A 44 -20.23 -5.20 2.97
CA GLU A 44 -21.58 -4.81 3.37
C GLU A 44 -22.55 -6.01 3.40
N GLU A 45 -22.50 -6.91 2.42
CA GLU A 45 -23.31 -8.14 2.40
C GLU A 45 -23.10 -9.04 3.63
N TYR A 46 -21.93 -8.96 4.26
CA TYR A 46 -21.55 -9.74 5.44
C TYR A 46 -21.52 -8.91 6.75
N ASP A 47 -22.12 -7.71 6.74
CA ASP A 47 -22.15 -6.79 7.89
C ASP A 47 -20.75 -6.41 8.42
N LEU A 48 -19.76 -6.32 7.53
CA LEU A 48 -18.38 -5.95 7.86
C LEU A 48 -18.09 -4.48 7.50
N PRO A 49 -17.09 -3.85 8.15
CA PRO A 49 -16.68 -2.50 7.80
C PRO A 49 -16.12 -2.40 6.36
N VAL A 50 -16.56 -1.37 5.64
CA VAL A 50 -15.98 -0.97 4.34
C VAL A 50 -14.59 -0.35 4.50
N PHE A 51 -13.91 -0.15 3.37
CA PHE A 51 -12.57 0.40 3.34
C PHE A 51 -12.47 1.86 3.84
N TYR A 52 -11.23 2.33 4.04
CA TYR A 52 -10.96 3.67 4.55
C TYR A 52 -11.52 4.76 3.62
N LYS A 53 -12.13 5.79 4.23
CA LYS A 53 -12.71 6.94 3.50
C LYS A 53 -11.70 7.71 2.64
N ASP A 54 -10.47 7.84 3.13
CA ASP A 54 -9.36 8.49 2.41
C ASP A 54 -8.22 7.47 2.24
N PRO A 55 -8.28 6.64 1.19
CA PRO A 55 -7.36 5.54 1.02
C PRO A 55 -6.00 6.00 0.48
N SER A 56 -4.93 5.47 1.08
CA SER A 56 -3.57 5.56 0.53
C SER A 56 -3.09 4.14 0.22
N PHE A 57 -3.20 3.74 -1.04
CA PHE A 57 -2.71 2.45 -1.50
C PHE A 57 -1.19 2.45 -1.54
N HIS A 58 -0.57 1.42 -0.98
CA HIS A 58 0.88 1.36 -0.87
C HIS A 58 1.38 -0.08 -0.73
N ILE A 59 2.67 -0.25 -1.00
CA ILE A 59 3.42 -1.47 -0.73
C ILE A 59 4.27 -1.22 0.52
N SER A 60 3.94 -1.86 1.64
CA SER A 60 4.80 -1.78 2.84
C SER A 60 6.10 -2.55 2.57
N MET A 61 7.25 -1.88 2.75
CA MET A 61 8.57 -2.48 2.53
C MET A 61 9.22 -2.96 3.83
N ALA A 62 9.07 -2.20 4.91
CA ALA A 62 9.64 -2.50 6.21
C ALA A 62 8.75 -1.97 7.34
N TRP A 63 8.90 -2.52 8.55
CA TRP A 63 8.16 -2.07 9.73
C TRP A 63 8.97 -2.21 11.02
N CYS A 64 8.61 -1.41 12.02
CA CYS A 64 9.19 -1.43 13.36
C CYS A 64 8.12 -1.19 14.46
N VAL A 65 8.49 -1.45 15.71
CA VAL A 65 7.62 -1.24 16.89
C VAL A 65 7.70 0.20 17.37
N GLY A 66 6.56 0.77 17.75
CA GLY A 66 6.42 2.14 18.23
C GLY A 66 6.04 3.14 17.13
N ASP A 67 5.99 4.42 17.49
CA ASP A 67 5.81 5.55 16.57
C ASP A 67 7.17 6.22 16.33
N LEU A 68 7.81 5.89 15.21
CA LEU A 68 9.10 6.45 14.80
C LEU A 68 8.98 7.50 13.69
N ARG A 69 7.79 8.05 13.45
CA ARG A 69 7.59 9.08 12.42
C ARG A 69 8.54 10.25 12.58
N GLY A 70 8.72 10.77 13.80
CA GLY A 70 9.63 11.89 14.05
C GLY A 70 11.10 11.61 13.73
N SER A 71 11.52 10.34 13.66
CA SER A 71 12.89 9.94 13.29
C SER A 71 13.05 9.60 11.82
N LEU A 72 11.97 9.15 11.17
CA LEU A 72 11.97 8.71 9.76
C LEU A 72 11.55 9.83 8.81
N GLU A 73 10.63 10.71 9.22
CA GLU A 73 10.23 11.88 8.45
C GLU A 73 11.39 12.88 8.33
N GLY A 74 11.33 13.74 7.31
CA GLY A 74 12.39 14.71 7.02
C GLY A 74 13.56 14.09 6.25
N GLN A 75 14.77 14.25 6.76
CA GLN A 75 16.00 13.90 6.02
C GLN A 75 16.06 12.43 5.62
N CYS A 76 15.73 11.51 6.54
CA CYS A 76 15.77 10.08 6.25
C CYS A 76 14.79 9.72 5.11
N LEU A 77 13.56 10.24 5.15
CA LEU A 77 12.58 10.03 4.08
C LEU A 77 13.06 10.57 2.74
N GLN A 78 13.67 11.76 2.72
CA GLN A 78 14.21 12.37 1.50
C GLN A 78 15.35 11.53 0.91
N GLU A 79 16.28 11.06 1.75
CA GLU A 79 17.38 10.20 1.31
C GLU A 79 16.86 8.87 0.72
N LEU A 80 15.81 8.30 1.30
CA LEU A 80 15.15 7.11 0.76
C LEU A 80 14.47 7.40 -0.58
N GLN A 81 13.79 8.54 -0.72
CA GLN A 81 13.20 8.96 -1.99
C GLN A 81 14.28 9.15 -3.07
N ASP A 82 15.40 9.77 -2.73
CA ASP A 82 16.53 9.96 -3.66
C ASP A 82 17.14 8.63 -4.13
N ILE A 83 17.10 7.59 -3.29
CA ILE A 83 17.50 6.23 -3.68
C ILE A 83 16.50 5.64 -4.68
N VAL A 84 15.19 5.78 -4.41
CA VAL A 84 14.13 5.30 -5.32
C VAL A 84 14.20 6.03 -6.67
N ASP A 85 14.40 7.34 -6.67
CA ASP A 85 14.45 8.17 -7.87
C ASP A 85 15.67 7.86 -8.75
N ARG A 86 16.82 7.54 -8.13
CA ARG A 86 18.06 7.18 -8.84
C ARG A 86 18.12 5.72 -9.27
N PHE A 87 17.13 4.91 -8.89
CA PHE A 87 17.14 3.51 -9.21
C PHE A 87 17.01 3.32 -10.73
N GLU A 88 18.09 2.91 -11.39
CA GLU A 88 18.10 2.57 -12.81
C GLU A 88 17.08 1.44 -13.05
N ASP A 89 16.28 1.54 -14.12
CA ASP A 89 15.08 0.71 -14.37
C ASP A 89 13.90 0.87 -13.37
N SER A 90 13.83 1.98 -12.61
CA SER A 90 12.67 2.32 -11.75
C SER A 90 11.32 2.19 -12.47
N ALA A 91 11.25 2.56 -13.75
CA ALA A 91 10.06 2.41 -14.59
C ALA A 91 9.57 0.95 -14.77
N ARG A 92 10.42 -0.06 -14.56
CA ARG A 92 10.08 -1.49 -14.66
C ARG A 92 9.78 -2.12 -13.31
N ILE A 93 10.52 -1.76 -12.26
CA ILE A 93 10.38 -2.40 -10.94
C ILE A 93 9.25 -1.76 -10.13
N LEU A 94 9.02 -0.46 -10.28
CA LEU A 94 7.94 0.26 -9.61
C LEU A 94 6.61 0.15 -10.37
N ARG A 95 6.65 -0.28 -11.64
CA ARG A 95 5.49 -0.59 -12.45
C ARG A 95 5.03 -2.02 -12.21
N VAL A 96 4.05 -2.17 -11.33
CA VAL A 96 3.51 -3.47 -10.96
C VAL A 96 2.34 -3.83 -11.88
N GLN A 97 2.44 -4.98 -12.55
CA GLN A 97 1.29 -5.61 -13.18
C GLN A 97 0.51 -6.39 -12.12
N TRP A 98 -0.77 -6.06 -11.96
CA TRP A 98 -1.64 -6.79 -11.05
C TRP A 98 -2.26 -8.00 -11.76
N GLU A 99 -2.13 -9.17 -11.15
CA GLU A 99 -2.56 -10.45 -11.74
C GLU A 99 -3.70 -11.13 -10.94
N GLN A 100 -3.82 -10.83 -9.65
CA GLN A 100 -4.79 -11.49 -8.78
C GLN A 100 -5.15 -10.64 -7.55
N ILE A 101 -6.33 -10.89 -7.01
CA ILE A 101 -6.75 -10.47 -5.66
C ILE A 101 -6.63 -11.67 -4.72
N ARG A 102 -6.21 -11.45 -3.48
CA ARG A 102 -6.11 -12.49 -2.46
C ARG A 102 -6.90 -12.14 -1.21
N CYS A 103 -7.78 -13.04 -0.77
CA CYS A 103 -8.45 -12.99 0.51
C CYS A 103 -7.75 -13.92 1.51
N LYS A 104 -7.47 -13.42 2.73
CA LYS A 104 -6.93 -14.22 3.83
C LYS A 104 -7.97 -14.28 4.95
N SER A 105 -8.33 -15.49 5.37
CA SER A 105 -9.22 -15.73 6.51
C SER A 105 -8.58 -16.72 7.48
N GLY A 106 -8.17 -16.23 8.64
CA GLY A 106 -7.34 -17.00 9.59
C GLY A 106 -6.02 -17.44 8.96
N ASN A 107 -5.82 -18.75 8.83
CA ASN A 107 -4.66 -19.37 8.19
C ASN A 107 -4.93 -19.81 6.74
N LYS A 108 -6.11 -19.53 6.18
CA LYS A 108 -6.49 -19.88 4.81
C LYS A 108 -6.27 -18.71 3.85
N PHE A 109 -5.94 -19.05 2.60
CA PHE A 109 -5.74 -18.10 1.51
C PHE A 109 -6.59 -18.51 0.30
N PHE A 110 -7.25 -17.53 -0.30
CA PHE A 110 -8.07 -17.68 -1.49
C PHE A 110 -7.60 -16.67 -2.54
N SER A 111 -7.37 -17.12 -3.78
CA SER A 111 -6.86 -16.30 -4.87
C SER A 111 -7.88 -16.21 -6.00
N PHE A 112 -8.05 -15.01 -6.55
CA PHE A 112 -8.95 -14.71 -7.65
C PHE A 112 -8.16 -14.01 -8.76
N PRO A 113 -8.05 -14.57 -9.97
CA PRO A 113 -7.36 -13.91 -11.07
C PRO A 113 -8.12 -12.65 -11.51
N LEU A 114 -7.37 -11.63 -11.95
CA LEU A 114 -7.88 -10.36 -12.49
C LEU A 114 -8.06 -10.38 -14.01
#